data_AF-A0A3L6RYW0-F1
#
_entry.id   AF-A0A3L6RYW0-F1
#
_cell.length_a   1.000
_cell.length_b   1.000
_cell.length_c   1.000
_cell.angle_alpha   90.00
_cell.angle_beta   90.00
_cell.angle_gamma   90.00
#
_symmetry.space_group_name_H-M   'P 1'
#
loop_
_entity.id
_entity.type
_entity.pdbx_description
1 polymer ?
#
loop_
_entity_poly.entity_id
_entity_poly.type
_entity_poly.pdbx_seq_one_letter_code
_entity_poly.pdbx_strand_id
1 'polypeptide(L)'
;MPPYRIPSLLRLRFAAAALCCQQRRPRLPGTSPTRRPCFPRLTARKSPMATASSSPSTPQPFKVRPHRFQSDNNPFPLPPLVLTAGGFVASQLILGSSSVARKHILEEMGLEFQVMTADIDEKSIRRENPDDLVMVLAEAKADAIMSRLNIADYQKEGSQPTLLITSDIVVVHEGIIREKPTTKEEARQFLKGYSGGHVSTVGSVVVTNLTTGKRLGSLDKAEVYFHDIPDEVIENLIDEGVVFRVAGGLLLEHPLTLPFVEAVVGSSDSVMGLSKEIANKLIHDALPA
;
A
#
# COMPACT_ATOMS: atom_id res chain seq x y z
N MET A 1 -17.89 4.51 16.59
CA MET A 1 -16.76 5.03 17.38
C MET A 1 -16.62 6.53 17.09
N PRO A 2 -16.10 7.37 18.01
CA PRO A 2 -15.77 8.75 17.68
C PRO A 2 -14.56 8.81 16.73
N PRO A 3 -14.44 9.82 15.86
CA PRO A 3 -13.27 9.97 14.99
C PRO A 3 -12.01 10.23 15.82
N TYR A 4 -10.90 9.58 15.45
CA TYR A 4 -9.62 9.72 16.14
C TYR A 4 -9.05 11.12 15.90
N ARG A 5 -9.04 11.98 16.93
CA ARG A 5 -8.43 13.31 16.85
C ARG A 5 -6.91 13.20 16.96
N ILE A 6 -6.21 13.69 15.94
CA ILE A 6 -4.74 13.81 15.89
C ILE A 6 -4.20 14.45 17.20
N PRO A 7 -3.22 13.83 17.89
CA PRO A 7 -2.73 14.32 19.18
C PRO A 7 -2.18 15.76 19.14
N SER A 8 -2.52 16.54 20.17
CA SER A 8 -2.21 17.97 20.28
C SER A 8 -0.70 18.31 20.24
N LEU A 9 0.16 17.38 20.64
CA LEU A 9 1.62 17.52 20.59
C LEU A 9 2.15 17.70 19.15
N LEU A 10 1.44 17.18 18.14
CA LEU A 10 1.85 17.35 16.74
C LEU A 10 1.64 18.79 16.26
N ARG A 11 0.57 19.48 16.72
CA ARG A 11 0.28 20.88 16.35
C ARG A 11 1.38 21.86 16.77
N LEU A 12 2.06 21.60 17.89
CA LEU A 12 3.07 22.49 18.46
C LEU A 12 4.41 22.51 17.68
N ARG A 13 4.73 21.46 16.90
CA ARG A 13 5.96 21.44 16.08
C ARG A 13 5.80 22.10 14.70
N PHE A 14 4.58 22.20 14.16
CA PHE A 14 4.36 22.72 12.80
C PHE A 14 4.01 24.22 12.70
N ALA A 15 3.60 24.87 13.80
CA ALA A 15 3.37 26.32 13.81
C ALA A 15 4.62 27.15 13.44
N ALA A 16 5.82 26.61 13.69
CA ALA A 16 7.09 27.25 13.32
C ALA A 16 7.37 27.23 11.80
N ALA A 17 6.89 26.21 11.07
CA ALA A 17 7.12 26.09 9.63
C ALA A 17 6.25 27.07 8.82
N ALA A 18 4.98 27.21 9.20
CA ALA A 18 4.02 28.09 8.51
C ALA A 18 4.42 29.58 8.55
N LEU A 19 5.07 30.05 9.63
CA LEU A 19 5.50 31.45 9.75
C LEU A 19 6.64 31.84 8.80
N CYS A 20 7.43 30.88 8.28
CA CYS A 20 8.57 31.18 7.44
C CYS A 20 8.18 31.57 6.00
N CYS A 21 7.02 31.10 5.50
CA CYS A 21 6.55 31.40 4.14
C CYS A 21 5.90 32.78 3.98
N GLN A 22 5.44 33.43 5.07
CA GLN A 22 4.67 34.69 4.97
C GLN A 22 5.52 35.97 4.85
N GLN A 23 6.85 35.89 4.74
CA GLN A 23 7.73 37.07 4.63
C GLN A 23 8.42 37.21 3.26
N ARG A 24 7.65 37.43 2.18
CA ARG A 24 8.15 38.09 0.97
C ARG A 24 7.20 39.22 0.52
N ARG A 25 7.77 40.41 0.31
CA ARG A 25 7.07 41.68 0.02
C ARG A 25 6.54 41.76 -1.43
N PRO A 26 5.51 42.59 -1.70
CA PRO A 26 4.86 42.64 -3.01
C PRO A 26 5.66 43.43 -4.07
N ARG A 27 5.36 43.17 -5.35
CA ARG A 27 5.67 44.06 -6.49
C ARG A 27 4.38 44.42 -7.22
N LEU A 28 4.28 45.66 -7.69
CA LEU A 28 3.13 46.26 -8.40
C LEU A 28 3.33 46.26 -9.94
N PRO A 29 2.29 46.56 -10.76
CA PRO A 29 2.09 45.92 -12.06
C PRO A 29 2.35 46.77 -13.32
N GLY A 30 2.29 46.10 -14.47
CA GLY A 30 2.31 46.63 -15.85
C GLY A 30 3.07 45.68 -16.79
N THR A 31 2.75 45.46 -18.07
CA THR A 31 1.68 45.94 -18.96
C THR A 31 1.38 44.88 -20.04
N SER A 32 0.21 44.94 -20.69
CA SER A 32 -0.13 44.24 -21.95
C SER A 32 -0.10 45.26 -23.13
N PRO A 33 -0.35 44.95 -24.43
CA PRO A 33 -1.05 43.79 -25.02
C PRO A 33 -0.52 43.28 -26.40
N THR A 34 -1.37 42.52 -27.12
CA THR A 34 -1.29 42.04 -28.54
C THR A 34 -0.47 40.77 -28.80
N ARG A 35 -0.81 39.85 -29.73
CA ARG A 35 -1.86 39.76 -30.78
C ARG A 35 -2.22 38.27 -31.08
N ARG A 36 -3.48 37.99 -31.48
CA ARG A 36 -3.91 36.79 -32.26
C ARG A 36 -3.67 37.05 -33.78
N PRO A 37 -3.79 36.11 -34.76
CA PRO A 37 -4.55 34.84 -34.82
C PRO A 37 -3.67 33.62 -35.22
N CYS A 38 -4.10 32.46 -35.75
CA CYS A 38 -5.39 31.98 -36.30
C CYS A 38 -5.57 30.44 -36.23
N PHE A 39 -6.67 29.93 -36.82
CA PHE A 39 -6.94 28.51 -37.13
C PHE A 39 -6.56 28.17 -38.59
N PRO A 40 -6.50 26.87 -38.96
CA PRO A 40 -7.57 26.36 -39.81
C PRO A 40 -8.20 25.02 -39.35
N ARG A 41 -9.31 24.67 -40.01
CA ARG A 41 -10.20 23.52 -39.79
C ARG A 41 -10.02 22.48 -40.92
N LEU A 42 -10.85 21.43 -40.94
CA LEU A 42 -10.98 20.33 -41.95
C LEU A 42 -10.15 19.08 -41.60
N THR A 43 -10.62 17.83 -41.77
CA THR A 43 -11.90 17.31 -42.34
C THR A 43 -12.26 15.96 -41.73
N ALA A 44 -13.55 15.61 -41.71
CA ALA A 44 -14.00 14.25 -41.43
C ALA A 44 -13.87 13.32 -42.65
N ARG A 45 -13.62 12.03 -42.42
CA ARG A 45 -13.94 10.93 -43.36
C ARG A 45 -14.67 9.80 -42.62
N LYS A 46 -15.62 9.18 -43.31
CA LYS A 46 -16.48 8.10 -42.80
C LYS A 46 -16.02 6.73 -43.32
N SER A 47 -16.19 5.71 -42.48
CA SER A 47 -16.52 4.31 -42.85
C SER A 47 -15.41 3.46 -43.54
N PRO A 48 -15.51 2.11 -43.52
CA PRO A 48 -16.66 1.29 -43.11
C PRO A 48 -16.44 0.22 -42.02
N MET A 49 -17.59 -0.24 -41.57
CA MET A 49 -17.91 -1.41 -40.76
C MET A 49 -17.35 -2.71 -41.34
N ALA A 50 -16.77 -3.56 -40.49
CA ALA A 50 -16.37 -4.93 -40.83
C ALA A 50 -16.84 -5.89 -39.73
N THR A 51 -17.61 -6.92 -40.13
CA THR A 51 -18.11 -7.98 -39.26
C THR A 51 -17.10 -9.12 -39.14
N ALA A 52 -16.80 -9.57 -37.93
CA ALA A 52 -16.06 -10.81 -37.71
C ALA A 52 -16.61 -11.57 -36.49
N SER A 53 -17.20 -12.73 -36.76
CA SER A 53 -17.62 -13.72 -35.78
C SER A 53 -16.47 -14.67 -35.45
N SER A 54 -16.19 -14.93 -34.17
CA SER A 54 -15.51 -16.16 -33.74
C SER A 54 -15.74 -16.46 -32.26
N SER A 55 -15.88 -17.74 -31.96
CA SER A 55 -16.24 -18.36 -30.67
C SER A 55 -15.09 -18.34 -29.64
N PRO A 56 -15.32 -18.69 -28.36
CA PRO A 56 -14.35 -18.47 -27.29
C PRO A 56 -13.16 -19.44 -27.33
N SER A 57 -11.97 -18.94 -27.05
CA SER A 57 -10.75 -19.73 -26.88
C SER A 57 -10.51 -20.10 -25.42
N THR A 58 -10.30 -21.40 -25.17
CA THR A 58 -9.99 -21.97 -23.86
C THR A 58 -8.64 -21.43 -23.33
N PRO A 59 -8.52 -21.04 -22.04
CA PRO A 59 -7.25 -20.60 -21.48
C PRO A 59 -6.25 -21.77 -21.39
N GLN A 60 -5.07 -21.57 -21.98
CA GLN A 60 -3.92 -22.47 -21.90
C GLN A 60 -3.16 -22.27 -20.56
N PRO A 61 -2.51 -23.30 -20.01
CA PRO A 61 -1.84 -23.21 -18.71
C PRO A 61 -0.61 -22.28 -18.72
N PHE A 62 -0.33 -21.69 -17.55
CA PHE A 62 0.74 -20.72 -17.31
C PHE A 62 2.12 -21.24 -17.68
N LYS A 63 2.91 -20.41 -18.36
CA LYS A 63 4.28 -20.72 -18.79
C LYS A 63 5.30 -19.90 -18.01
N VAL A 64 5.75 -20.43 -16.87
CA VAL A 64 6.81 -19.82 -16.05
C VAL A 64 8.10 -19.75 -16.85
N ARG A 65 8.76 -18.57 -16.89
CA ARG A 65 10.07 -18.41 -17.53
C ARG A 65 11.18 -18.81 -16.55
N PRO A 66 12.15 -19.66 -16.94
CA PRO A 66 13.31 -19.94 -16.10
C PRO A 66 14.26 -18.73 -16.14
N HIS A 67 14.46 -18.06 -15.00
CA HIS A 67 15.55 -17.10 -14.83
C HIS A 67 16.70 -17.68 -14.00
N ARG A 68 17.87 -17.07 -14.20
CA ARG A 68 19.19 -17.65 -13.99
C ARG A 68 19.53 -17.85 -12.51
N PHE A 69 20.03 -19.04 -12.21
CA PHE A 69 20.43 -19.52 -10.89
C PHE A 69 21.61 -18.72 -10.32
N GLN A 70 21.48 -18.20 -9.10
CA GLN A 70 22.58 -17.96 -8.17
C GLN A 70 22.29 -18.83 -6.94
N SER A 71 23.09 -19.90 -6.77
CA SER A 71 22.96 -20.85 -5.67
C SER A 71 23.77 -20.40 -4.46
N ASP A 72 23.27 -19.41 -3.74
CA ASP A 72 23.73 -19.16 -2.38
C ASP A 72 23.05 -20.19 -1.47
N ASN A 73 23.68 -21.36 -1.36
CA ASN A 73 23.23 -22.54 -0.62
C ASN A 73 23.34 -22.35 0.92
N ASN A 74 23.09 -21.14 1.40
CA ASN A 74 23.20 -20.76 2.80
C ASN A 74 21.80 -20.84 3.43
N PRO A 75 21.58 -21.63 4.50
CA PRO A 75 20.29 -21.62 5.19
C PRO A 75 20.01 -20.20 5.70
N PHE A 76 18.81 -19.68 5.43
CA PHE A 76 18.40 -18.39 5.96
C PHE A 76 18.49 -18.44 7.50
N PRO A 77 19.13 -17.44 8.15
CA PRO A 77 19.25 -17.43 9.61
C PRO A 77 17.86 -17.43 10.25
N LEU A 78 17.70 -18.06 11.41
CA LEU A 78 16.41 -18.09 12.10
C LEU A 78 15.99 -16.69 12.58
N PRO A 79 14.69 -16.32 12.55
CA PRO A 79 14.26 -15.00 13.01
C PRO A 79 14.47 -14.77 14.51
N PRO A 80 14.56 -13.50 14.95
CA PRO A 80 14.63 -13.16 16.37
C PRO A 80 13.33 -13.54 17.10
N LEU A 81 13.41 -13.65 18.43
CA LEU A 81 12.28 -14.04 19.28
C LEU A 81 11.46 -12.83 19.71
N VAL A 82 10.20 -12.81 19.29
CA VAL A 82 9.18 -11.87 19.76
C VAL A 82 8.63 -12.33 21.11
N LEU A 83 8.63 -11.40 22.07
CA LEU A 83 7.93 -11.49 23.34
C LEU A 83 6.66 -10.64 23.28
N THR A 84 5.50 -11.28 23.07
CA THR A 84 4.21 -10.58 23.21
C THR A 84 3.93 -10.31 24.69
N ALA A 85 3.54 -9.07 25.00
CA ALA A 85 3.25 -8.63 26.36
C ALA A 85 1.89 -9.18 26.87
N GLY A 86 1.87 -10.47 27.22
CA GLY A 86 0.70 -11.15 27.78
C GLY A 86 0.72 -12.66 27.53
N GLY A 87 1.33 -13.44 28.42
CA GLY A 87 1.12 -14.90 28.45
C GLY A 87 1.97 -15.74 27.48
N PHE A 88 3.22 -15.36 27.22
CA PHE A 88 4.32 -16.25 26.78
C PHE A 88 3.99 -17.46 25.89
N VAL A 89 3.96 -17.22 24.58
CA VAL A 89 4.60 -18.14 23.62
C VAL A 89 5.65 -17.31 22.86
N ALA A 90 6.93 -17.55 23.15
CA ALA A 90 8.01 -16.90 22.41
C ALA A 90 7.95 -17.38 20.95
N SER A 91 7.85 -16.45 20.01
CA SER A 91 7.64 -16.79 18.60
C SER A 91 8.57 -16.00 17.69
N GLN A 92 8.97 -16.62 16.58
CA GLN A 92 9.82 -16.00 15.57
C GLN A 92 8.93 -15.32 14.53
N LEU A 93 9.26 -14.10 14.11
CA LEU A 93 8.41 -13.33 13.19
C LEU A 93 9.12 -13.05 11.85
N ILE A 94 8.38 -13.27 10.76
CA ILE A 94 8.80 -12.95 9.39
C ILE A 94 7.79 -11.98 8.78
N LEU A 95 8.23 -10.77 8.42
CA LEU A 95 7.48 -9.86 7.57
C LEU A 95 7.70 -10.22 6.10
N GLY A 96 6.65 -10.70 5.47
CA GLY A 96 6.58 -11.07 4.06
C GLY A 96 6.48 -9.89 3.08
N SER A 97 7.06 -8.73 3.40
CA SER A 97 6.85 -7.49 2.64
C SER A 97 8.07 -6.57 2.56
N SER A 98 8.28 -5.99 1.38
CA SER A 98 9.31 -4.97 1.13
C SER A 98 8.92 -3.55 1.58
N SER A 99 7.65 -3.32 1.92
CA SER A 99 7.13 -1.99 2.27
C SER A 99 7.82 -1.40 3.50
N VAL A 100 8.29 -0.16 3.39
CA VAL A 100 8.92 0.57 4.51
C VAL A 100 7.89 0.89 5.59
N ALA A 101 6.68 1.32 5.21
CA ALA A 101 5.61 1.63 6.16
C ALA A 101 5.25 0.41 7.03
N ARG A 102 5.18 -0.79 6.44
CA ARG A 102 4.83 -2.02 7.18
C ARG A 102 5.93 -2.48 8.14
N LYS A 103 7.20 -2.26 7.80
CA LYS A 103 8.33 -2.47 8.72
C LYS A 103 8.18 -1.54 9.91
N HIS A 104 7.99 -0.25 9.63
CA HIS A 104 7.84 0.76 10.67
C HIS A 104 6.66 0.48 11.60
N ILE A 105 5.51 0.06 11.06
CA ILE A 105 4.34 -0.33 11.85
C ILE A 105 4.64 -1.48 12.83
N LEU A 106 5.36 -2.53 12.39
CA LEU A 106 5.75 -3.64 13.26
C LEU A 106 6.83 -3.23 14.28
N GLU A 107 7.76 -2.36 13.90
CA GLU A 107 8.75 -1.76 14.81
C GLU A 107 8.07 -0.93 15.91
N GLU A 108 7.07 -0.11 15.56
CA GLU A 108 6.25 0.64 16.52
C GLU A 108 5.39 -0.25 17.44
N MET A 109 5.10 -1.49 17.04
CA MET A 109 4.46 -2.50 17.89
C MET A 109 5.47 -3.18 18.85
N GLY A 110 6.77 -2.87 18.75
CA GLY A 110 7.84 -3.48 19.54
C GLY A 110 8.19 -4.90 19.11
N LEU A 111 7.88 -5.29 17.86
CA LEU A 111 8.09 -6.63 17.35
C LEU A 111 9.45 -6.73 16.63
N GLU A 112 10.28 -7.69 17.00
CA GLU A 112 11.48 -8.05 16.24
C GLU A 112 11.12 -9.04 15.12
N PHE A 113 11.52 -8.77 13.88
CA PHE A 113 11.19 -9.63 12.74
C PHE A 113 12.31 -9.70 11.71
N GLN A 114 12.33 -10.78 10.93
CA GLN A 114 13.07 -10.82 9.67
C GLN A 114 12.20 -10.36 8.51
N VAL A 115 12.82 -9.77 7.49
CA VAL A 115 12.15 -9.42 6.24
C VAL A 115 12.45 -10.50 5.21
N MET A 116 11.40 -11.12 4.67
CA MET A 116 11.51 -12.05 3.56
C MET A 116 10.52 -11.63 2.47
N THR A 117 10.94 -11.64 1.21
CA THR A 117 10.09 -11.13 0.12
C THR A 117 10.11 -12.07 -1.06
N ALA A 118 8.92 -12.49 -1.49
CA ALA A 118 8.74 -13.09 -2.80
C ALA A 118 8.42 -11.99 -3.83
N ASP A 119 9.05 -12.11 -5.00
CA ASP A 119 8.66 -11.37 -6.19
C ASP A 119 7.53 -12.18 -6.85
N ILE A 120 6.34 -11.58 -6.94
CA ILE A 120 5.14 -12.17 -7.55
C ILE A 120 4.62 -11.22 -8.63
N ASP A 121 4.07 -11.78 -9.71
CA ASP A 121 3.43 -10.97 -10.74
C ASP A 121 2.03 -10.52 -10.26
N GLU A 122 2.00 -9.50 -9.38
CA GLU A 122 0.77 -8.88 -8.86
C GLU A 122 -0.18 -8.46 -10.00
N LYS A 123 0.35 -8.13 -11.20
CA LYS A 123 -0.45 -7.71 -12.35
C LYS A 123 -1.19 -8.85 -13.04
N SER A 124 -0.72 -10.08 -12.88
CA SER A 124 -1.43 -11.29 -13.34
C SER A 124 -2.65 -11.63 -12.47
N ILE A 125 -2.68 -11.14 -11.22
CA ILE A 125 -3.76 -11.38 -10.27
C ILE A 125 -4.71 -10.18 -10.32
N ARG A 126 -5.92 -10.42 -10.84
CA ARG A 126 -6.97 -9.41 -10.97
C ARG A 126 -8.31 -9.94 -10.46
N ARG A 127 -9.00 -9.12 -9.67
CA ARG A 127 -10.36 -9.30 -9.17
C ARG A 127 -11.07 -7.95 -9.30
N GLU A 128 -12.38 -7.98 -9.57
CA GLU A 128 -13.20 -6.77 -9.65
C GLU A 128 -13.53 -6.23 -8.25
N ASN A 129 -13.75 -7.13 -7.30
CA ASN A 129 -13.92 -6.80 -5.89
C ASN A 129 -12.55 -6.51 -5.24
N PRO A 130 -12.33 -5.32 -4.64
CA PRO A 130 -11.07 -5.00 -3.97
C PRO A 130 -10.78 -5.90 -2.78
N ASP A 131 -11.80 -6.37 -2.06
CA ASP A 131 -11.66 -7.27 -0.90
C ASP A 131 -11.01 -8.60 -1.31
N ASP A 132 -11.53 -9.21 -2.38
CA ASP A 132 -11.01 -10.46 -2.95
C ASP A 132 -9.61 -10.26 -3.55
N LEU A 133 -9.34 -9.08 -4.12
CA LEU A 133 -8.03 -8.75 -4.70
C LEU A 133 -6.94 -8.77 -3.62
N VAL A 134 -7.13 -8.02 -2.53
CA VAL A 134 -6.09 -7.90 -1.50
C VAL A 134 -5.90 -9.19 -0.71
N MET A 135 -6.97 -9.97 -0.48
CA MET A 135 -6.82 -11.28 0.18
C MET A 135 -5.97 -12.22 -0.67
N VAL A 136 -6.32 -12.40 -1.94
CA VAL A 136 -5.58 -13.29 -2.87
C VAL A 136 -4.13 -12.81 -3.07
N LEU A 137 -3.87 -11.50 -3.11
CA LEU A 137 -2.50 -10.96 -3.20
C LEU A 137 -1.67 -11.26 -1.94
N ALA A 138 -2.24 -11.14 -0.73
CA ALA A 138 -1.54 -11.47 0.51
C ALA A 138 -1.30 -12.98 0.65
N GLU A 139 -2.27 -13.82 0.28
CA GLU A 139 -2.11 -15.28 0.24
C GLU A 139 -1.05 -15.72 -0.78
N ALA A 140 -1.08 -15.16 -2.00
CA ALA A 140 -0.08 -15.45 -3.04
C ALA A 140 1.34 -15.06 -2.59
N LYS A 141 1.50 -13.97 -1.82
CA LYS A 141 2.78 -13.60 -1.21
C LYS A 141 3.22 -14.64 -0.17
N ALA A 142 2.30 -15.15 0.64
CA ALA A 142 2.61 -16.17 1.63
C ALA A 142 3.06 -17.47 0.95
N ASP A 143 2.31 -17.94 -0.06
CA ASP A 143 2.63 -19.15 -0.82
C ASP A 143 3.97 -19.04 -1.58
N ALA A 144 4.22 -17.89 -2.21
CA ALA A 144 5.46 -17.65 -2.93
C ALA A 144 6.69 -17.53 -2.00
N ILE A 145 6.51 -17.15 -0.74
CA ILE A 145 7.56 -17.20 0.29
C ILE A 145 7.72 -18.64 0.79
N MET A 146 6.63 -19.31 1.17
CA MET A 146 6.65 -20.68 1.70
C MET A 146 7.24 -21.69 0.70
N SER A 147 7.01 -21.51 -0.60
CA SER A 147 7.62 -22.37 -1.65
C SER A 147 9.16 -22.28 -1.73
N ARG A 148 9.77 -21.25 -1.12
CA ARG A 148 11.23 -21.06 -1.02
C ARG A 148 11.80 -21.52 0.32
N LEU A 149 10.93 -21.85 1.28
CA LEU A 149 11.30 -22.29 2.62
C LEU A 149 11.27 -23.81 2.72
N ASN A 150 12.26 -24.39 3.39
CA ASN A 150 12.17 -25.78 3.83
C ASN A 150 11.26 -25.85 5.06
N ILE A 151 9.94 -25.99 4.86
CA ILE A 151 8.94 -26.00 5.94
C ILE A 151 9.28 -27.03 7.04
N ALA A 152 9.91 -28.15 6.68
CA ALA A 152 10.36 -29.16 7.63
C ALA A 152 11.34 -28.63 8.70
N ASP A 153 12.11 -27.56 8.43
CA ASP A 153 12.99 -26.95 9.43
C ASP A 153 12.20 -26.21 10.53
N TYR A 154 11.05 -25.63 10.19
CA TYR A 154 10.14 -24.91 11.11
C TYR A 154 9.21 -25.84 11.89
N GLN A 155 9.13 -27.12 11.50
CA GLN A 155 8.27 -28.16 12.10
C GLN A 155 9.05 -29.17 12.98
N LYS A 156 10.34 -28.94 13.20
CA LYS A 156 11.15 -29.78 14.11
C LYS A 156 10.66 -29.66 15.55
N GLU A 157 10.64 -30.80 16.23
CA GLU A 157 10.29 -30.88 17.65
C GLU A 157 11.24 -30.01 18.49
N GLY A 158 10.68 -29.15 19.36
CA GLY A 158 11.43 -28.15 20.13
C GLY A 158 11.73 -26.83 19.41
N SER A 159 11.40 -26.67 18.13
CA SER A 159 11.46 -25.35 17.46
C SER A 159 10.43 -24.39 18.03
N GLN A 160 10.81 -23.11 18.16
CA GLN A 160 9.89 -22.04 18.54
C GLN A 160 8.90 -21.75 17.39
N PRO A 161 7.61 -21.48 17.66
CA PRO A 161 6.63 -21.18 16.62
C PRO A 161 7.07 -20.02 15.74
N THR A 162 7.09 -20.22 14.42
CA THR A 162 7.42 -19.15 13.47
C THR A 162 6.18 -18.66 12.74
N LEU A 163 5.94 -17.35 12.76
CA LEU A 163 4.82 -16.69 12.10
C LEU A 163 5.30 -15.88 10.89
N LEU A 164 4.66 -16.10 9.75
CA LEU A 164 4.82 -15.29 8.53
C LEU A 164 3.62 -14.35 8.40
N ILE A 165 3.86 -13.03 8.45
CA ILE A 165 2.87 -11.99 8.16
C ILE A 165 3.02 -11.56 6.70
N THR A 166 1.97 -11.72 5.91
CA THR A 166 1.83 -11.05 4.61
C THR A 166 0.65 -10.09 4.63
N SER A 167 0.71 -9.06 3.77
CA SER A 167 -0.38 -8.12 3.64
C SER A 167 -0.38 -7.48 2.26
N ASP A 168 -1.57 -7.05 1.82
CA ASP A 168 -1.75 -6.24 0.63
C ASP A 168 -2.66 -5.04 0.90
N ILE A 169 -2.63 -4.04 0.01
CA ILE A 169 -3.45 -2.83 0.12
C ILE A 169 -3.64 -2.20 -1.25
N VAL A 170 -4.89 -1.85 -1.55
CA VAL A 170 -5.27 -1.02 -2.68
C VAL A 170 -6.01 0.23 -2.22
N VAL A 171 -5.89 1.29 -3.01
CA VAL A 171 -6.69 2.49 -2.85
C VAL A 171 -7.95 2.34 -3.72
N VAL A 172 -9.10 2.76 -3.21
CA VAL A 172 -10.38 2.77 -3.92
C VAL A 172 -10.95 4.19 -3.86
N HIS A 173 -11.33 4.72 -5.02
CA HIS A 173 -11.95 6.04 -5.12
C HIS A 173 -12.98 6.02 -6.25
N GLU A 174 -14.19 6.50 -5.98
CA GLU A 174 -15.34 6.42 -6.91
C GLU A 174 -15.61 4.99 -7.45
N GLY A 175 -15.36 3.97 -6.61
CA GLY A 175 -15.49 2.56 -6.98
C GLY A 175 -14.36 2.01 -7.87
N ILE A 176 -13.35 2.82 -8.21
CA ILE A 176 -12.22 2.42 -9.05
C ILE A 176 -11.01 2.09 -8.16
N ILE A 177 -10.41 0.92 -8.39
CA ILE A 177 -9.15 0.49 -7.78
C ILE A 177 -8.00 1.29 -8.40
N ARG A 178 -7.23 2.00 -7.57
CA ARG A 178 -6.04 2.78 -7.93
C ARG A 178 -4.78 2.08 -7.42
N GLU A 179 -3.99 1.54 -8.35
CA GLU A 179 -2.65 1.02 -8.07
C GLU A 179 -1.64 2.18 -7.87
N LYS A 180 -0.34 1.88 -7.92
CA LYS A 180 0.72 2.92 -7.92
C LYS A 180 0.67 3.69 -9.25
N PRO A 181 0.62 5.04 -9.25
CA PRO A 181 0.63 5.81 -10.48
C PRO A 181 1.93 5.57 -11.26
N THR A 182 1.82 5.60 -12.58
CA THR A 182 2.90 5.33 -13.54
C THR A 182 3.38 6.59 -14.27
N THR A 183 2.59 7.66 -14.24
CA THR A 183 2.87 8.95 -14.90
C THR A 183 2.54 10.13 -13.97
N LYS A 184 3.16 11.29 -14.20
CA LYS A 184 2.85 12.52 -13.45
C LYS A 184 1.38 12.91 -13.60
N GLU A 185 0.82 12.67 -14.77
CA GLU A 185 -0.56 12.98 -15.14
C GLU A 185 -1.55 12.12 -14.35
N GLU A 186 -1.26 10.83 -14.20
CA GLU A 186 -2.04 9.90 -13.39
C GLU A 186 -1.94 10.23 -11.89
N ALA A 187 -0.73 10.52 -11.38
CA ALA A 187 -0.55 10.95 -9.98
C ALA A 187 -1.31 12.26 -9.68
N ARG A 188 -1.29 13.22 -10.60
CA ARG A 188 -2.05 14.48 -10.51
C ARG A 188 -3.55 14.24 -10.53
N GLN A 189 -4.04 13.37 -11.41
CA GLN A 189 -5.45 12.97 -11.46
C GLN A 189 -5.88 12.29 -10.14
N PHE A 190 -5.03 11.44 -9.57
CA PHE A 190 -5.33 10.76 -8.31
C PHE A 190 -5.46 11.76 -7.16
N LEU A 191 -4.43 12.58 -6.94
CA LEU A 191 -4.39 13.57 -5.86
C LEU A 191 -5.48 14.64 -5.99
N LYS A 192 -5.74 15.15 -7.21
CA LYS A 192 -6.85 16.09 -7.44
C LYS A 192 -8.22 15.47 -7.16
N GLY A 193 -8.40 14.17 -7.43
CA GLY A 193 -9.64 13.47 -7.08
C GLY A 193 -9.89 13.38 -5.57
N TYR A 194 -8.84 13.35 -4.75
CA TYR A 194 -8.99 13.30 -3.29
C TYR A 194 -9.34 14.65 -2.66
N SER A 195 -8.93 15.76 -3.30
CA SER A 195 -9.14 17.13 -2.82
C SER A 195 -10.61 17.44 -2.53
N GLY A 196 -10.91 17.94 -1.33
CA GLY A 196 -12.28 18.30 -0.93
C GLY A 196 -13.24 17.11 -0.84
N GLY A 197 -12.73 15.88 -0.87
CA GLY A 197 -13.51 14.65 -0.93
C GLY A 197 -12.95 13.57 0.01
N HIS A 198 -13.07 12.31 -0.41
CA HIS A 198 -12.55 11.18 0.35
C HIS A 198 -11.93 10.10 -0.55
N VAL A 199 -11.19 9.22 0.09
CA VAL A 199 -10.58 8.03 -0.52
C VAL A 199 -10.62 6.89 0.46
N SER A 200 -10.95 5.70 -0.01
CA SER A 200 -10.95 4.48 0.79
C SER A 200 -9.67 3.69 0.56
N THR A 201 -9.19 3.01 1.59
CA THR A 201 -8.18 1.96 1.49
C THR A 201 -8.81 0.63 1.84
N VAL A 202 -8.59 -0.38 1.01
CA VAL A 202 -8.94 -1.77 1.30
C VAL A 202 -7.64 -2.55 1.37
N GLY A 203 -7.42 -3.26 2.47
CA GLY A 203 -6.23 -4.05 2.72
C GLY A 203 -6.55 -5.41 3.32
N SER A 204 -5.53 -6.24 3.40
CA SER A 204 -5.58 -7.58 4.00
C SER A 204 -4.38 -7.80 4.89
N VAL A 205 -4.57 -8.59 5.95
CA VAL A 205 -3.48 -9.13 6.76
C VAL A 205 -3.66 -10.63 6.84
N VAL A 206 -2.62 -11.39 6.49
CA VAL A 206 -2.59 -12.85 6.56
C VAL A 206 -1.42 -13.26 7.43
N VAL A 207 -1.71 -14.07 8.45
CA VAL A 207 -0.71 -14.66 9.35
C VAL A 207 -0.71 -16.17 9.13
N THR A 208 0.44 -16.72 8.75
CA THR A 208 0.65 -18.17 8.65
C THR A 208 1.65 -18.64 9.69
N ASN A 209 1.23 -19.51 10.58
CA ASN A 209 2.12 -20.24 11.49
C ASN A 209 2.80 -21.37 10.71
N LEU A 210 4.10 -21.23 10.45
CA LEU A 210 4.90 -22.19 9.66
C LEU A 210 5.12 -23.52 10.40
N THR A 211 5.02 -23.53 11.73
CA THR A 211 5.16 -24.73 12.56
C THR A 211 3.90 -25.58 12.52
N THR A 212 2.71 -24.97 12.61
CA THR A 212 1.42 -25.72 12.61
C THR A 212 0.73 -25.79 11.25
N GLY A 213 1.15 -24.97 10.27
CA GLY A 213 0.44 -24.77 9.01
C GLY A 213 -0.82 -23.91 9.12
N LYS A 214 -1.19 -23.43 10.33
CA LYS A 214 -2.40 -22.63 10.55
C LYS A 214 -2.26 -21.27 9.85
N ARG A 215 -3.14 -20.99 8.89
CA ARG A 215 -3.26 -19.70 8.21
C ARG A 215 -4.55 -19.01 8.63
N LEU A 216 -4.46 -17.72 8.98
CA LEU A 216 -5.58 -16.85 9.30
C LEU A 216 -5.47 -15.58 8.47
N GLY A 217 -6.58 -15.08 7.94
CA GLY A 217 -6.64 -13.83 7.17
C GLY A 217 -7.77 -12.94 7.65
N SER A 218 -7.59 -11.63 7.56
CA SER A 218 -8.64 -10.64 7.80
C SER A 218 -8.52 -9.45 6.85
N LEU A 219 -9.66 -8.85 6.54
CA LEU A 219 -9.74 -7.61 5.77
C LEU A 219 -9.63 -6.40 6.69
N ASP A 220 -9.08 -5.33 6.14
CA ASP A 220 -8.81 -4.06 6.78
C ASP A 220 -9.35 -2.93 5.89
N LYS A 221 -10.10 -1.98 6.44
CA LYS A 221 -10.71 -0.90 5.68
C LYS A 221 -10.64 0.41 6.45
N ALA A 222 -10.24 1.46 5.75
CA ALA A 222 -10.20 2.80 6.27
C ALA A 222 -10.56 3.82 5.19
N GLU A 223 -10.92 5.02 5.60
CA GLU A 223 -11.25 6.15 4.73
C GLU A 223 -10.51 7.39 5.20
N VAL A 224 -9.97 8.16 4.25
CA VAL A 224 -9.33 9.45 4.50
C VAL A 224 -10.16 10.53 3.83
N TYR A 225 -10.55 11.52 4.62
CA TYR A 225 -11.27 12.70 4.18
C TYR A 225 -10.30 13.87 4.10
N PHE A 226 -10.40 14.67 3.04
CA PHE A 226 -9.50 15.78 2.77
C PHE A 226 -10.25 17.10 2.63
N HIS A 227 -9.66 18.14 3.18
CA HIS A 227 -9.93 19.52 2.76
C HIS A 227 -9.44 19.74 1.31
N ASP A 228 -9.66 20.93 0.75
CA ASP A 228 -9.09 21.28 -0.55
C ASP A 228 -7.55 21.24 -0.51
N ILE A 229 -6.94 20.42 -1.38
CA ILE A 229 -5.50 20.27 -1.53
C ILE A 229 -5.04 21.23 -2.64
N PRO A 230 -4.20 22.24 -2.35
CA PRO A 230 -3.74 23.19 -3.35
C PRO A 230 -2.95 22.53 -4.48
N ASP A 231 -3.11 23.01 -5.71
CA ASP A 231 -2.35 22.53 -6.88
C ASP A 231 -0.83 22.55 -6.66
N GLU A 232 -0.30 23.58 -5.99
CA GLU A 232 1.13 23.66 -5.64
C GLU A 232 1.59 22.49 -4.75
N VAL A 233 0.76 22.05 -3.81
CA VAL A 233 1.03 20.90 -2.94
C VAL A 233 1.04 19.60 -3.75
N ILE A 234 0.11 19.47 -4.70
CA ILE A 234 0.02 18.32 -5.61
C ILE A 234 1.26 18.22 -6.51
N GLU A 235 1.68 19.32 -7.13
CA GLU A 235 2.89 19.30 -7.97
C GLU A 235 4.16 19.03 -7.15
N ASN A 236 4.30 19.59 -5.95
CA ASN A 236 5.43 19.31 -5.06
C ASN A 236 5.51 17.81 -4.69
N LEU A 237 4.39 17.18 -4.32
CA LEU A 237 4.31 15.74 -4.04
C LEU A 237 4.71 14.87 -5.26
N ILE A 238 4.37 15.32 -6.46
CA ILE A 238 4.70 14.65 -7.73
C ILE A 238 6.19 14.81 -8.06
N ASP A 239 6.77 15.97 -7.83
CA ASP A 239 8.18 16.27 -8.10
C ASP A 239 9.14 15.60 -7.11
N GLU A 240 8.72 15.39 -5.85
CA GLU A 240 9.42 14.52 -4.90
C GLU A 240 9.40 13.03 -5.32
N GLY A 241 8.41 12.62 -6.13
CA GLY A 241 8.33 11.29 -6.75
C GLY A 241 7.96 10.14 -5.80
N VAL A 242 7.77 10.39 -4.50
CA VAL A 242 7.36 9.36 -3.52
C VAL A 242 6.00 8.76 -3.88
N VAL A 243 5.11 9.56 -4.49
CA VAL A 243 3.77 9.16 -4.95
C VAL A 243 3.78 7.95 -5.89
N PHE A 244 4.83 7.77 -6.71
CA PHE A 244 4.95 6.64 -7.65
C PHE A 244 5.24 5.30 -6.97
N ARG A 245 5.52 5.29 -5.67
CA ARG A 245 5.88 4.09 -4.90
C ARG A 245 4.75 3.56 -4.03
N VAL A 246 3.65 4.31 -3.88
CA VAL A 246 2.54 4.03 -2.96
C VAL A 246 1.23 3.90 -3.73
N ALA A 247 0.35 2.98 -3.30
CA ALA A 247 -0.94 2.76 -3.93
C ALA A 247 -1.78 4.05 -3.94
N GLY A 248 -2.44 4.35 -5.05
CA GLY A 248 -3.19 5.58 -5.27
C GLY A 248 -2.40 6.89 -5.13
N GLY A 249 -1.08 6.86 -4.96
CA GLY A 249 -0.29 8.03 -4.55
C GLY A 249 -0.66 8.57 -3.16
N LEU A 250 -1.34 7.78 -2.32
CA LEU A 250 -1.91 8.24 -1.05
C LEU A 250 -0.85 8.26 0.05
N LEU A 251 -0.32 9.46 0.34
CA LEU A 251 0.73 9.66 1.34
C LEU A 251 0.19 10.35 2.60
N LEU A 252 -0.60 9.64 3.40
CA LEU A 252 -1.30 10.17 4.59
C LEU A 252 -0.38 10.93 5.56
N GLU A 253 0.77 10.35 5.87
CA GLU A 253 1.74 10.84 6.85
C GLU A 253 2.67 11.94 6.32
N HIS A 254 2.61 12.27 5.03
CA HIS A 254 3.56 13.19 4.42
C HIS A 254 3.37 14.63 4.91
N PRO A 255 4.44 15.38 5.25
CA PRO A 255 4.31 16.76 5.77
C PRO A 255 3.54 17.73 4.86
N LEU A 256 3.54 17.49 3.54
CA LEU A 256 2.75 18.27 2.58
C LEU A 256 1.28 17.85 2.52
N THR A 257 0.95 16.58 2.80
CA THR A 257 -0.42 16.03 2.73
C THR A 257 -1.17 16.19 4.05
N LEU A 258 -0.49 15.92 5.17
CA LEU A 258 -1.05 15.85 6.51
C LEU A 258 -1.84 17.12 6.94
N PRO A 259 -1.45 18.36 6.58
CA PRO A 259 -2.24 19.56 6.91
C PRO A 259 -3.63 19.62 6.26
N PHE A 260 -3.87 18.84 5.20
CA PHE A 260 -5.13 18.79 4.46
C PHE A 260 -6.00 17.58 4.82
N VAL A 261 -5.53 16.70 5.70
CA VAL A 261 -6.32 15.58 6.22
C VAL A 261 -7.35 16.11 7.21
N GLU A 262 -8.63 16.03 6.84
CA GLU A 262 -9.75 16.45 7.69
C GLU A 262 -10.06 15.39 8.76
N ALA A 263 -10.18 14.14 8.32
CA ALA A 263 -10.51 13.01 9.18
C ALA A 263 -9.98 11.68 8.61
N VAL A 264 -9.77 10.72 9.51
CA VAL A 264 -9.56 9.31 9.16
C VAL A 264 -10.62 8.48 9.87
N VAL A 265 -11.29 7.60 9.13
CA VAL A 265 -12.21 6.59 9.64
C VAL A 265 -11.50 5.24 9.52
N GLY A 266 -11.37 4.50 10.64
CA GLY A 266 -10.41 3.41 10.77
C GLY A 266 -9.16 3.87 11.53
N SER A 267 -8.00 3.24 11.31
CA SER A 267 -6.71 3.67 11.87
C SER A 267 -5.77 4.21 10.79
N SER A 268 -4.76 4.99 11.18
CA SER A 268 -3.71 5.46 10.26
C SER A 268 -2.84 4.32 9.74
N ASP A 269 -2.57 3.32 10.59
CA ASP A 269 -1.83 2.10 10.23
C ASP A 269 -2.58 1.23 9.20
N SER A 270 -3.92 1.19 9.22
CA SER A 270 -4.72 0.62 8.13
C SER A 270 -4.45 1.32 6.80
N VAL A 271 -4.51 2.66 6.76
CA VAL A 271 -4.26 3.45 5.55
C VAL A 271 -2.82 3.27 5.04
N MET A 272 -1.86 3.16 5.94
CA MET A 272 -0.44 2.88 5.64
C MET A 272 -0.17 1.43 5.20
N GLY A 273 -1.16 0.54 5.35
CA GLY A 273 -1.16 -0.80 4.75
C GLY A 273 -0.88 -1.96 5.70
N LEU A 274 -1.07 -1.81 7.02
CA LEU A 274 -1.07 -2.91 7.99
C LEU A 274 -1.75 -2.47 9.30
N SER A 275 -3.03 -2.80 9.52
CA SER A 275 -3.68 -2.58 10.82
C SER A 275 -2.94 -3.30 11.96
N LYS A 276 -2.55 -2.53 13.00
CA LYS A 276 -1.91 -3.04 14.21
C LYS A 276 -2.85 -3.92 15.04
N GLU A 277 -4.14 -3.56 15.09
CA GLU A 277 -5.16 -4.31 15.81
C GLU A 277 -5.37 -5.69 15.18
N ILE A 278 -5.55 -5.73 13.85
CA ILE A 278 -5.72 -6.98 13.11
C ILE A 278 -4.44 -7.83 13.20
N ALA A 279 -3.26 -7.23 13.00
CA ALA A 279 -2.00 -7.95 13.10
C ALA A 279 -1.82 -8.60 14.49
N ASN A 280 -1.99 -7.84 15.58
CA ASN A 280 -1.91 -8.37 16.95
C ASN A 280 -2.89 -9.52 17.20
N LYS A 281 -4.15 -9.35 16.78
CA LYS A 281 -5.17 -10.39 16.92
C LYS A 281 -4.80 -11.67 16.16
N LEU A 282 -4.41 -11.54 14.88
CA LEU A 282 -4.05 -12.69 14.05
C LEU A 282 -2.76 -13.37 14.52
N ILE A 283 -1.79 -12.63 15.07
CA ILE A 283 -0.59 -13.18 15.72
C ILE A 283 -0.98 -14.05 16.90
N HIS A 284 -1.80 -13.52 17.82
CA HIS A 284 -2.28 -14.23 19.00
C HIS A 284 -3.10 -15.48 18.60
N ASP A 285 -4.08 -15.31 17.71
CA ASP A 285 -4.96 -16.38 17.26
C ASP A 285 -4.21 -17.45 16.44
N ALA A 286 -3.05 -17.15 15.83
CA ALA A 286 -2.24 -18.11 15.07
C ALA A 286 -1.32 -18.97 15.95
N LEU A 287 -1.04 -18.56 17.19
CA LEU A 287 -0.25 -19.33 18.15
C LEU A 287 -1.09 -20.45 18.79
N PRO A 288 -0.47 -21.54 19.26
CA PRO A 288 -1.14 -22.50 20.13
C PRO A 288 -1.46 -21.85 21.49
N ALA A 289 -2.57 -22.29 22.10
CA ALA A 289 -3.00 -21.90 23.44
C ALA A 289 -2.33 -22.74 24.54
#